data_AF-A0A0P0XBQ4-F1
#
_entry.id   AF-A0A0P0XBQ4-F1
#
_cell.length_a   1.000
_cell.length_b   1.000
_cell.length_c   1.000
_cell.angle_alpha   90.00
_cell.angle_beta   90.00
_cell.angle_gamma   90.00
#
_symmetry.space_group_name_H-M   'P 1'
#
loop_
_entity.id
_entity.type
_entity.pdbx_description
1 polymer ?
#
loop_
_entity_poly.entity_id
_entity_poly.type
_entity_poly.pdbx_seq_one_letter_code
_entity_poly.pdbx_strand_id
1 'polypeptide(L)'
;MRGGTFEPLDRKPVQIHSRADGDDYGDGCGGAGGEVRDSRGGDDGEGAPPQPRPPRRRGRAGGAAGAVARHLPRRPPPGVAPTRPPARRRPRPPRSPGHGELLDSGLCDAVVVSSPNMTHYQILMDIISHAKPHHILVEKPLCTTVQDCQKVVEAAKQRSDILVQVGLEYRYMPPVAKLIDTVKSGTLGQVRMVAIREHRFPFLVKVNNWNRFNCNSGGTLVEKCCHFFDLMRLFAAANPVRVMASGAIDVNHKDEIYDGKVPDIIDNAYVIVEFDNGSRGMLDLCMFAEGSRNEQEISVVGDIGKGEAFVPESIVRVGKRTGGRDGVVTIMAEDERIKYQGLHHGSSYLEHLNFLSAIRLQGASGPSVDLTDGLLSVAIGVAGQLSIEKGRFVTIEEVLAG
;
A
#
# COMPACT_ATOMS: atom_id res chain seq x y z
N MET A 1 21.04 -3.94 48.20
CA MET A 1 19.83 -4.70 47.83
C MET A 1 20.18 -5.59 46.65
N ARG A 2 19.71 -6.84 46.64
CA ARG A 2 20.18 -7.91 45.74
C ARG A 2 19.96 -7.54 44.27
N GLY A 3 21.02 -7.61 43.47
CA GLY A 3 20.96 -7.43 42.02
C GLY A 3 20.22 -8.59 41.38
N GLY A 4 19.02 -8.35 40.87
CA GLY A 4 18.29 -9.29 40.04
C GLY A 4 18.88 -9.27 38.64
N THR A 5 19.48 -10.39 38.24
CA THR A 5 19.82 -10.65 36.83
C THR A 5 18.53 -10.80 36.05
N PHE A 6 18.30 -9.89 35.12
CA PHE A 6 17.14 -9.90 34.22
C PHE A 6 17.34 -11.03 33.20
N GLU A 7 16.66 -12.16 33.37
CA GLU A 7 16.64 -13.20 32.33
C GLU A 7 15.80 -12.71 31.14
N PRO A 8 16.29 -12.84 29.90
CA PRO A 8 15.49 -12.52 28.73
C PRO A 8 14.33 -13.51 28.64
N LEU A 9 13.10 -13.01 28.69
CA LEU A 9 11.90 -13.78 28.37
C LEU A 9 12.03 -14.28 26.92
N ASP A 10 12.35 -15.55 26.77
CA ASP A 10 12.49 -16.26 25.50
C ASP A 10 11.08 -16.56 24.92
N ARG A 11 10.28 -15.50 24.72
CA ARG A 11 8.92 -15.58 24.18
C ARG A 11 8.93 -15.48 22.66
N LYS A 12 8.19 -16.37 22.01
CA LYS A 12 8.28 -16.67 20.57
C LYS A 12 7.09 -16.05 19.82
N PRO A 13 7.30 -15.46 18.63
CA PRO A 13 6.21 -14.88 17.83
C PRO A 13 5.28 -15.98 17.30
N VAL A 14 3.95 -15.80 17.41
CA VAL A 14 2.93 -16.67 16.81
C VAL A 14 2.30 -15.99 15.60
N GLN A 15 2.06 -16.76 14.53
CA GLN A 15 1.43 -16.28 13.29
C GLN A 15 0.05 -16.90 13.15
N ILE A 16 -0.95 -16.07 12.84
CA ILE A 16 -2.32 -16.50 12.55
C ILE A 16 -2.49 -16.60 11.04
N HIS A 17 -3.04 -17.71 10.58
CA HIS A 17 -3.77 -17.76 9.32
C HIS A 17 -5.22 -18.01 9.70
N SER A 18 -6.15 -17.15 9.31
CA SER A 18 -7.54 -17.56 9.32
C SER A 18 -7.65 -18.73 8.34
N ARG A 19 -8.15 -19.88 8.80
CA ARG A 19 -8.80 -20.78 7.86
C ARG A 19 -9.98 -19.99 7.35
N ALA A 20 -10.01 -19.71 6.06
CA ALA A 20 -11.28 -19.58 5.37
C ALA A 20 -11.88 -20.99 5.42
N ASP A 21 -12.43 -21.37 6.57
CA ASP A 21 -13.37 -22.48 6.60
C ASP A 21 -14.47 -22.10 5.61
N GLY A 22 -14.95 -23.09 4.85
CA GLY A 22 -15.88 -22.93 3.73
C GLY A 22 -17.28 -22.47 4.14
N ASP A 23 -17.37 -21.62 5.15
CA ASP A 23 -18.53 -20.83 5.47
C ASP A 23 -18.67 -19.80 4.36
N ASP A 24 -19.46 -20.20 3.37
CA ASP A 24 -20.25 -19.36 2.47
C ASP A 24 -20.27 -17.92 2.98
N TYR A 25 -19.41 -17.06 2.43
CA TYR A 25 -19.34 -15.66 2.81
C TYR A 25 -20.72 -15.09 2.49
N GLY A 26 -21.50 -14.84 3.55
CA GLY A 26 -22.91 -14.52 3.46
C GLY A 26 -23.18 -13.53 2.34
N ASP A 27 -24.22 -13.82 1.56
CA ASP A 27 -24.66 -13.10 0.36
C ASP A 27 -24.97 -11.62 0.65
N GLY A 28 -23.92 -10.83 0.85
CA GLY A 28 -24.00 -9.39 1.14
C GLY A 28 -24.17 -8.56 -0.14
N CYS A 29 -24.28 -9.20 -1.30
CA CYS A 29 -24.40 -8.53 -2.59
C CYS A 29 -25.88 -8.34 -2.97
N GLY A 30 -26.67 -7.74 -2.09
CA GLY A 30 -28.06 -7.36 -2.40
C GLY A 30 -28.11 -6.09 -3.27
N GLY A 31 -27.73 -6.17 -4.54
CA GLY A 31 -27.88 -5.09 -5.52
C GLY A 31 -29.27 -5.10 -6.14
N ALA A 32 -29.98 -3.97 -6.08
CA ALA A 32 -31.34 -3.78 -6.57
C ALA A 32 -31.48 -4.16 -8.06
N GLY A 33 -32.42 -5.07 -8.35
CA GLY A 33 -32.73 -5.52 -9.70
C GLY A 33 -33.26 -4.39 -10.59
N GLY A 34 -32.48 -4.05 -11.63
CA GLY A 34 -32.93 -3.26 -12.76
C GLY A 34 -33.19 -4.18 -13.95
N GLU A 35 -34.44 -4.23 -14.42
CA GLU A 35 -34.86 -4.97 -15.61
C GLU A 35 -34.09 -4.49 -16.86
N VAL A 36 -33.20 -5.34 -17.40
CA VAL A 36 -32.62 -5.12 -18.73
C VAL A 36 -33.41 -5.94 -19.73
N ARG A 37 -34.08 -5.24 -20.66
CA ARG A 37 -34.86 -5.84 -21.75
C ARG A 37 -33.91 -6.47 -22.79
N ASP A 38 -34.15 -7.75 -23.05
CA ASP A 38 -33.54 -8.58 -24.10
C ASP A 38 -33.91 -8.03 -25.49
N SER A 39 -32.92 -7.58 -26.26
CA SER A 39 -33.06 -7.34 -27.71
C SER A 39 -32.01 -8.16 -28.45
N ARG A 40 -32.42 -9.36 -28.84
CA ARG A 40 -31.70 -10.25 -29.76
C ARG A 40 -31.60 -9.58 -31.13
N GLY A 41 -30.40 -9.49 -31.67
CA GLY A 41 -30.17 -9.05 -33.04
C GLY A 41 -28.85 -9.58 -33.58
N GLY A 42 -28.95 -10.56 -34.48
CA GLY A 42 -28.09 -10.73 -35.65
C GLY A 42 -26.61 -11.04 -35.41
N ASP A 43 -26.31 -12.34 -35.41
CA ASP A 43 -25.03 -12.90 -35.84
C ASP A 43 -24.88 -12.72 -37.36
N ASP A 44 -23.89 -11.97 -37.82
CA ASP A 44 -23.36 -12.03 -39.19
C ASP A 44 -21.88 -11.66 -39.13
N GLY A 45 -21.03 -12.67 -39.22
CA GLY A 45 -19.59 -12.51 -39.33
C GLY A 45 -19.16 -12.03 -40.71
N GLU A 46 -18.28 -11.05 -40.78
CA GLU A 46 -17.45 -10.84 -41.97
C GLU A 46 -16.14 -10.10 -41.63
N GLY A 47 -15.01 -10.78 -41.87
CA GLY A 47 -13.75 -10.22 -42.37
C GLY A 47 -13.02 -9.18 -41.52
N ALA A 48 -12.04 -9.63 -40.72
CA ALA A 48 -10.97 -8.76 -40.23
C ALA A 48 -10.14 -8.18 -41.40
N PRO A 49 -9.83 -6.88 -41.42
CA PRO A 49 -9.08 -6.24 -42.48
C PRO A 49 -7.59 -6.66 -42.48
N PRO A 50 -6.93 -6.70 -43.66
CA PRO A 50 -5.53 -7.10 -43.77
C PRO A 50 -4.59 -6.07 -43.14
N GLN A 51 -3.66 -6.57 -42.31
CA GLN A 51 -2.57 -5.83 -41.70
C GLN A 51 -1.61 -5.23 -42.76
N PRO A 52 -1.20 -3.96 -42.64
CA PRO A 52 -0.30 -3.32 -43.58
C PRO A 52 1.14 -3.89 -43.48
N ARG A 53 1.72 -4.24 -44.63
CA ARG A 53 3.13 -4.67 -44.72
C ARG A 53 4.08 -3.48 -44.53
N PRO A 54 5.18 -3.65 -43.77
CA PRO A 54 6.14 -2.58 -43.52
C PRO A 54 6.93 -2.20 -44.80
N PRO A 55 7.30 -0.91 -44.95
CA PRO A 55 8.01 -0.42 -46.13
C PRO A 55 9.45 -0.96 -46.21
N ARG A 56 9.89 -1.29 -47.42
CA ARG A 56 11.25 -1.75 -47.72
C ARG A 56 12.26 -0.62 -47.52
N ARG A 57 13.28 -0.90 -46.69
CA ARG A 57 14.46 -0.06 -46.46
C ARG A 57 15.16 0.32 -47.77
N ARG A 58 15.25 1.62 -48.07
CA ARG A 58 16.27 2.15 -48.98
C ARG A 58 17.42 2.70 -48.12
N GLY A 59 18.59 2.08 -48.26
CA GLY A 59 19.82 2.55 -47.65
C GLY A 59 20.26 3.87 -48.26
N ARG A 60 20.72 4.79 -47.42
CA ARG A 60 21.69 5.80 -47.82
C ARG A 60 22.68 5.99 -46.69
N ALA A 61 23.95 5.95 -47.10
CA ALA A 61 25.14 5.99 -46.29
C ALA A 61 25.49 7.43 -45.86
N GLY A 62 26.33 7.53 -44.83
CA GLY A 62 27.24 8.66 -44.64
C GLY A 62 26.84 9.61 -43.52
N GLY A 63 27.59 9.58 -42.42
CA GLY A 63 27.49 10.54 -41.34
C GLY A 63 28.20 10.07 -40.09
N ALA A 64 29.53 10.11 -40.11
CA ALA A 64 30.39 9.74 -39.00
C ALA A 64 30.12 10.63 -37.78
N ALA A 65 29.59 10.05 -36.70
CA ALA A 65 29.61 10.65 -35.38
C ALA A 65 30.29 9.65 -34.43
N GLY A 66 31.51 9.99 -34.02
CA GLY A 66 32.29 9.22 -33.05
C GLY A 66 31.60 9.21 -31.70
N ALA A 67 30.91 8.11 -31.39
CA ALA A 67 30.41 7.84 -30.05
C ALA A 67 31.42 6.92 -29.35
N VAL A 68 32.13 7.51 -28.37
CA VAL A 68 33.04 6.82 -27.46
C VAL A 68 32.27 5.70 -26.74
N ALA A 69 32.59 4.46 -27.08
CA ALA A 69 32.06 3.26 -26.43
C ALA A 69 32.52 3.23 -24.97
N ARG A 70 31.70 3.73 -24.05
CA ARG A 70 31.88 3.49 -22.62
C ARG A 70 31.67 2.00 -22.37
N HIS A 71 32.74 1.36 -21.93
CA HIS A 71 32.79 -0.03 -21.49
C HIS A 71 31.60 -0.34 -20.57
N LEU A 72 30.62 -1.10 -21.07
CA LEU A 72 29.64 -1.75 -20.22
C LEU A 72 30.38 -2.82 -19.39
N PRO A 73 30.27 -2.82 -18.05
CA PRO A 73 30.92 -3.82 -17.24
C PRO A 73 30.39 -5.21 -17.62
N ARG A 74 31.32 -6.11 -17.92
CA ARG A 74 31.05 -7.51 -18.27
C ARG A 74 30.23 -8.16 -17.14
N ARG A 75 29.15 -8.84 -17.51
CA ARG A 75 28.40 -9.72 -16.60
C ARG A 75 29.39 -10.66 -15.89
N PRO A 76 29.37 -10.75 -14.54
CA PRO A 76 30.19 -11.71 -13.84
C PRO A 76 29.78 -13.14 -14.23
N PRO A 77 30.73 -14.08 -14.32
CA PRO A 77 30.46 -15.46 -14.67
C PRO A 77 29.57 -16.15 -13.61
N PRO A 78 28.75 -17.12 -14.01
CA PRO A 78 27.93 -17.89 -13.08
C PRO A 78 28.82 -18.85 -12.27
N GLY A 79 28.81 -18.72 -10.95
CA GLY A 79 29.40 -19.70 -10.04
C GLY A 79 30.36 -19.08 -9.03
N VAL A 80 29.87 -18.81 -7.82
CA VAL A 80 30.02 -19.61 -6.60
C VAL A 80 29.32 -18.77 -5.53
N ALA A 81 28.04 -19.06 -5.27
CA ALA A 81 27.37 -18.41 -4.15
C ALA A 81 28.03 -18.91 -2.85
N PRO A 82 28.43 -18.02 -1.92
CA PRO A 82 29.01 -18.44 -0.64
C PRO A 82 28.01 -19.35 0.08
N THR A 83 28.48 -20.52 0.49
CA THR A 83 27.71 -21.53 1.22
C THR A 83 27.31 -20.95 2.58
N ARG A 84 26.11 -20.38 2.63
CA ARG A 84 25.54 -19.88 3.89
C ARG A 84 25.29 -21.11 4.80
N PRO A 85 25.77 -21.11 6.06
CA PRO A 85 25.54 -22.23 6.96
C PRO A 85 24.03 -22.50 7.10
N PRO A 86 23.61 -23.76 7.26
CA PRO A 86 22.20 -24.11 7.38
C PRO A 86 21.61 -23.30 8.53
N ALA A 87 20.66 -22.42 8.22
CA ALA A 87 19.94 -21.69 9.23
C ALA A 87 19.35 -22.71 10.20
N ARG A 88 19.78 -22.69 11.48
CA ARG A 88 19.16 -23.48 12.54
C ARG A 88 17.66 -23.28 12.40
N ARG A 89 16.94 -24.35 12.02
CA ARG A 89 15.49 -24.29 11.82
C ARG A 89 14.89 -23.89 13.15
N ARG A 90 14.55 -22.61 13.29
CA ARG A 90 13.75 -22.14 14.42
C ARG A 90 12.44 -22.94 14.37
N PRO A 91 11.99 -23.53 15.49
CA PRO A 91 10.72 -24.23 15.51
C PRO A 91 9.62 -23.30 15.00
N ARG A 92 8.73 -23.83 14.15
CA ARG A 92 7.56 -23.08 13.70
C ARG A 92 6.71 -22.72 14.92
N PRO A 93 6.10 -21.53 14.95
CA PRO A 93 5.15 -21.21 16.00
C PRO A 93 3.99 -22.22 16.06
N PRO A 94 3.42 -22.45 17.25
CA PRO A 94 2.20 -23.24 17.37
C PRO A 94 1.08 -22.61 16.54
N ARG A 95 0.19 -23.45 16.02
CA ARG A 95 -1.02 -23.03 15.29
C ARG A 95 -2.21 -23.17 16.23
N SER A 96 -3.08 -22.17 16.28
CA SER A 96 -4.39 -22.26 16.93
C SER A 96 -5.50 -22.49 15.88
N PRO A 97 -6.64 -23.10 16.26
CA PRO A 97 -7.82 -23.23 15.40
C PRO A 97 -8.47 -21.89 15.06
N GLY A 98 -8.45 -20.93 15.99
CA GLY A 98 -8.94 -19.56 15.83
C GLY A 98 -8.12 -18.54 16.61
N HIS A 99 -8.35 -17.24 16.38
CA HIS A 99 -7.63 -16.17 17.08
C HIS A 99 -8.02 -16.05 18.56
N GLY A 100 -9.27 -16.38 18.93
CA GLY A 100 -9.71 -16.37 20.34
C GLY A 100 -8.83 -17.26 21.24
N GLU A 101 -8.61 -18.52 20.85
CA GLU A 101 -7.72 -19.44 21.58
C GLU A 101 -6.27 -18.93 21.68
N LEU A 102 -5.80 -18.19 20.66
CA LEU A 102 -4.47 -17.59 20.71
C LEU A 102 -4.40 -16.46 21.75
N LEU A 103 -5.41 -15.60 21.81
CA LEU A 103 -5.50 -14.51 22.79
C LEU A 103 -5.60 -15.06 24.22
N ASP A 104 -6.33 -16.16 24.41
CA ASP A 104 -6.46 -16.82 25.70
C ASP A 104 -5.17 -17.53 26.16
N SER A 105 -4.37 -18.02 25.20
CA SER A 105 -3.18 -18.84 25.47
C SER A 105 -2.13 -18.17 26.38
N GLY A 106 -2.08 -16.83 26.42
CA GLY A 106 -1.04 -16.08 27.12
C GLY A 106 0.37 -16.24 26.50
N LEU A 107 0.46 -16.77 25.27
CA LEU A 107 1.74 -16.97 24.58
C LEU A 107 2.26 -15.70 23.89
N CYS A 108 1.38 -14.74 23.62
CA CYS A 108 1.66 -13.58 22.77
C CYS A 108 1.54 -12.28 23.57
N ASP A 109 2.57 -11.43 23.49
CA ASP A 109 2.50 -10.04 23.96
C ASP A 109 2.02 -9.09 22.82
N ALA A 110 2.16 -9.53 21.56
CA ALA A 110 1.75 -8.80 20.38
C ALA A 110 1.17 -9.73 19.30
N VAL A 111 0.26 -9.21 18.49
CA VAL A 111 -0.43 -9.92 17.40
C VAL A 111 -0.27 -9.13 16.10
N VAL A 112 -0.01 -9.85 15.01
CA VAL A 112 -0.04 -9.28 13.65
C VAL A 112 -1.32 -9.76 12.97
N VAL A 113 -2.21 -8.82 12.62
CA VAL A 113 -3.45 -9.10 11.90
C VAL A 113 -3.15 -8.98 10.41
N SER A 114 -2.99 -10.12 9.74
CA SER A 114 -2.73 -10.23 8.30
C SER A 114 -3.78 -11.11 7.60
N SER A 115 -5.02 -11.04 8.06
CA SER A 115 -6.16 -11.78 7.53
C SER A 115 -6.79 -11.06 6.33
N PRO A 116 -7.78 -11.63 5.63
CA PRO A 116 -8.52 -10.91 4.59
C PRO A 116 -9.18 -9.63 5.10
N ASN A 117 -9.25 -8.56 4.28
CA ASN A 117 -9.61 -7.21 4.74
C ASN A 117 -10.97 -7.14 5.45
N MET A 118 -12.00 -7.83 4.93
CA MET A 118 -13.35 -7.84 5.53
C MET A 118 -13.39 -8.42 6.95
N THR A 119 -12.35 -9.13 7.36
CA THR A 119 -12.24 -9.71 8.71
C THR A 119 -11.56 -8.79 9.71
N HIS A 120 -10.88 -7.72 9.25
CA HIS A 120 -10.05 -6.86 10.09
C HIS A 120 -10.86 -6.27 11.25
N TYR A 121 -12.03 -5.69 10.97
CA TYR A 121 -12.86 -5.07 11.99
C TYR A 121 -13.19 -6.03 13.15
N GLN A 122 -13.74 -7.21 12.85
CA GLN A 122 -14.13 -8.16 13.88
C GLN A 122 -12.92 -8.64 14.69
N ILE A 123 -11.82 -8.99 14.02
CA ILE A 123 -10.61 -9.47 14.68
C ILE A 123 -10.00 -8.37 15.56
N LEU A 124 -9.95 -7.12 15.08
CA LEU A 124 -9.47 -5.99 15.85
C LEU A 124 -10.31 -5.75 17.10
N MET A 125 -11.65 -5.78 16.96
CA MET A 125 -12.55 -5.61 18.10
C MET A 125 -12.38 -6.73 19.13
N ASP A 126 -12.19 -7.97 18.69
CA ASP A 126 -11.94 -9.11 19.58
C ASP A 126 -10.63 -8.92 20.36
N ILE A 127 -9.55 -8.47 19.70
CA ILE A 127 -8.26 -8.24 20.36
C ILE A 127 -8.33 -7.02 21.31
N ILE A 128 -8.93 -5.91 20.86
CA ILE A 128 -9.05 -4.66 21.63
C ILE A 128 -9.98 -4.82 22.82
N SER A 129 -10.99 -5.68 22.75
CA SER A 129 -11.92 -5.92 23.86
C SER A 129 -11.43 -7.02 24.81
N HIS A 130 -10.35 -7.71 24.46
CA HIS A 130 -9.84 -8.83 25.24
C HIS A 130 -9.30 -8.39 26.61
N ALA A 131 -9.54 -9.19 27.66
CA ALA A 131 -9.15 -8.86 29.03
C ALA A 131 -7.63 -8.74 29.23
N LYS A 132 -6.85 -9.55 28.49
CA LYS A 132 -5.37 -9.44 28.47
C LYS A 132 -4.91 -8.43 27.42
N PRO A 133 -3.88 -7.60 27.70
CA PRO A 133 -3.31 -6.68 26.73
C PRO A 133 -2.57 -7.43 25.62
N HIS A 134 -2.81 -7.02 24.38
CA HIS A 134 -2.06 -7.46 23.21
C HIS A 134 -1.76 -6.24 22.35
N HIS A 135 -0.49 -5.96 22.08
CA HIS A 135 -0.14 -4.96 21.08
C HIS A 135 -0.51 -5.47 19.69
N ILE A 136 -0.97 -4.58 18.80
CA ILE A 136 -1.49 -4.96 17.49
C ILE A 136 -0.69 -4.25 16.40
N LEU A 137 -0.20 -5.03 15.43
CA LEU A 137 0.12 -4.52 14.10
C LEU A 137 -0.94 -5.06 13.14
N VAL A 138 -1.74 -4.19 12.55
CA VAL A 138 -2.75 -4.59 11.58
C VAL A 138 -2.34 -4.20 10.19
N GLU A 139 -2.30 -5.17 9.27
CA GLU A 139 -2.08 -4.93 7.86
C GLU A 139 -3.11 -3.95 7.28
N LYS A 140 -2.72 -3.31 6.20
CA LYS A 140 -3.61 -2.40 5.47
C LYS A 140 -4.71 -3.16 4.70
N PRO A 141 -5.87 -2.53 4.46
CA PRO A 141 -6.34 -1.29 5.06
C PRO A 141 -6.72 -1.51 6.53
N LEU A 142 -6.85 -0.44 7.34
CA LEU A 142 -7.26 -0.59 8.74
C LEU A 142 -8.57 -1.40 8.85
N CYS A 143 -9.61 -0.95 8.15
CA CYS A 143 -10.85 -1.69 7.86
C CYS A 143 -11.27 -1.39 6.41
N THR A 144 -12.29 -2.09 5.92
CA THR A 144 -12.86 -1.86 4.57
C THR A 144 -13.81 -0.67 4.51
N THR A 145 -14.34 -0.21 5.65
CA THR A 145 -15.28 0.91 5.76
C THR A 145 -14.75 1.98 6.74
N VAL A 146 -15.22 3.23 6.57
CA VAL A 146 -14.87 4.34 7.46
C VAL A 146 -15.49 4.14 8.84
N GLN A 147 -16.74 3.68 8.89
CA GLN A 147 -17.48 3.44 10.14
C GLN A 147 -16.77 2.41 11.02
N ASP A 148 -16.28 1.33 10.42
CA ASP A 148 -15.55 0.30 11.17
C ASP A 148 -14.16 0.80 11.61
N CYS A 149 -13.49 1.63 10.80
CA CYS A 149 -12.27 2.30 11.24
C CYS A 149 -12.53 3.20 12.47
N GLN A 150 -13.61 4.00 12.46
CA GLN A 150 -13.99 4.87 13.58
C GLN A 150 -14.28 4.07 14.84
N LYS A 151 -15.03 2.96 14.76
CA LYS A 151 -15.29 2.08 15.91
C LYS A 151 -14.00 1.50 16.49
N VAL A 152 -13.07 1.07 15.65
CA VAL A 152 -11.75 0.58 16.09
C VAL A 152 -10.95 1.68 16.78
N VAL A 153 -10.93 2.89 16.22
CA VAL A 153 -10.27 4.06 16.83
C VAL A 153 -10.84 4.34 18.22
N GLU A 154 -12.17 4.39 18.35
CA GLU A 154 -12.83 4.67 19.63
C GLU A 154 -12.58 3.57 20.67
N ALA A 155 -12.62 2.30 20.26
CA ALA A 155 -12.31 1.18 21.13
C ALA A 155 -10.85 1.21 21.60
N ALA A 156 -9.90 1.47 20.70
CA ALA A 156 -8.48 1.54 21.03
C ALA A 156 -8.14 2.73 21.95
N LYS A 157 -8.85 3.86 21.83
CA LYS A 157 -8.69 5.00 22.75
C LYS A 157 -8.97 4.64 24.21
N GLN A 158 -9.79 3.62 24.46
CA GLN A 158 -10.08 3.13 25.82
C GLN A 158 -8.99 2.20 26.38
N ARG A 159 -7.95 1.88 25.59
CA ARG A 159 -6.89 0.92 25.95
C ARG A 159 -5.53 1.62 26.02
N SER A 160 -5.20 2.14 27.20
CA SER A 160 -3.88 2.75 27.47
C SER A 160 -2.75 1.73 27.65
N ASP A 161 -3.07 0.45 27.72
CA ASP A 161 -2.18 -0.69 27.96
C ASP A 161 -1.72 -1.40 26.68
N ILE A 162 -2.26 -1.03 25.52
CA ILE A 162 -1.89 -1.61 24.22
C ILE A 162 -1.43 -0.53 23.24
N LEU A 163 -0.72 -0.97 22.21
CA LEU A 163 -0.28 -0.12 21.10
C LEU A 163 -0.84 -0.73 19.84
N VAL A 164 -1.50 0.08 19.02
CA VAL A 164 -2.09 -0.36 17.74
C VAL A 164 -1.40 0.43 16.62
N GLN A 165 -0.71 -0.29 15.74
CA GLN A 165 -0.05 0.27 14.57
C GLN A 165 -0.71 -0.27 13.30
N VAL A 166 -0.87 0.60 12.31
CA VAL A 166 -1.37 0.22 10.98
C VAL A 166 -0.19 -0.04 10.04
N GLY A 167 -0.28 -1.11 9.24
CA GLY A 167 0.71 -1.60 8.30
C GLY A 167 0.81 -0.77 7.02
N LEU A 168 1.01 0.54 7.14
CA LEU A 168 1.22 1.44 5.99
C LEU A 168 2.70 1.45 5.60
N GLU A 169 3.19 0.28 5.19
CA GLU A 169 4.62 -0.01 5.11
C GLU A 169 5.40 0.84 4.09
N TYR A 170 4.72 1.46 3.13
CA TYR A 170 5.36 2.28 2.09
C TYR A 170 6.20 3.44 2.69
N ARG A 171 5.90 3.91 3.91
CA ARG A 171 6.74 4.86 4.66
C ARG A 171 8.18 4.36 4.88
N TYR A 172 8.39 3.04 4.88
CA TYR A 172 9.67 2.40 5.20
C TYR A 172 10.45 1.90 3.98
N MET A 173 9.92 2.05 2.76
CA MET A 173 10.73 1.80 1.56
C MET A 173 11.91 2.81 1.55
N PRO A 174 13.17 2.39 1.37
CA PRO A 174 14.33 3.28 1.50
C PRO A 174 14.24 4.61 0.74
N PRO A 175 13.86 4.66 -0.55
CA PRO A 175 13.75 5.94 -1.26
C PRO A 175 12.60 6.81 -0.73
N VAL A 176 11.51 6.19 -0.25
CA VAL A 176 10.37 6.91 0.33
C VAL A 176 10.73 7.47 1.70
N ALA A 177 11.34 6.67 2.59
CA ALA A 177 11.83 7.10 3.88
C ALA A 177 12.82 8.27 3.75
N LYS A 178 13.76 8.17 2.80
CA LYS A 178 14.72 9.24 2.51
C LYS A 178 14.04 10.52 1.99
N LEU A 179 13.00 10.40 1.17
CA LEU A 179 12.22 11.54 0.71
C LEU A 179 11.42 12.17 1.86
N ILE A 180 10.82 11.37 2.75
CA ILE A 180 10.14 11.84 3.96
C ILE A 180 11.11 12.66 4.81
N ASP A 181 12.32 12.17 5.06
CA ASP A 181 13.34 12.89 5.81
C ASP A 181 13.74 14.20 5.13
N THR A 182 13.86 14.19 3.80
CA THR A 182 14.18 15.39 3.00
C THR A 182 13.11 16.47 3.12
N VAL A 183 11.83 16.08 3.12
CA VAL A 183 10.69 16.98 3.31
C VAL A 183 10.68 17.51 4.75
N LYS A 184 10.79 16.62 5.75
CA LYS A 184 10.79 16.99 7.17
C LYS A 184 11.94 17.91 7.56
N SER A 185 13.09 17.82 6.89
CA SER A 185 14.22 18.72 7.14
C SER A 185 14.00 20.15 6.63
N GLY A 186 12.89 20.44 5.95
CA GLY A 186 12.60 21.74 5.36
C GLY A 186 13.38 22.03 4.07
N THR A 187 14.06 21.02 3.48
CA THR A 187 14.89 21.23 2.27
C THR A 187 14.07 21.77 1.10
N LEU A 188 12.79 21.43 1.03
CA LEU A 188 11.87 21.83 -0.03
C LEU A 188 11.04 23.08 0.29
N GLY A 189 11.14 23.60 1.53
CA GLY A 189 10.30 24.68 2.04
C GLY A 189 8.86 24.23 2.29
N GLN A 190 7.89 25.11 2.03
CA GLN A 190 6.47 24.77 2.21
C GLN A 190 6.00 23.90 1.04
N VAL A 191 5.61 22.66 1.33
CA VAL A 191 5.05 21.74 0.34
C VAL A 191 3.76 22.32 -0.26
N ARG A 192 3.69 22.34 -1.59
CA ARG A 192 2.54 22.83 -2.37
C ARG A 192 1.85 21.72 -3.15
N MET A 193 2.62 20.77 -3.68
CA MET A 193 2.09 19.69 -4.49
C MET A 193 2.80 18.37 -4.19
N VAL A 194 2.02 17.30 -4.11
CA VAL A 194 2.48 15.92 -4.03
C VAL A 194 1.84 15.17 -5.20
N ALA A 195 2.65 14.56 -6.05
CA ALA A 195 2.16 13.69 -7.11
C ALA A 195 2.76 12.30 -6.91
N ILE A 196 1.91 11.28 -6.91
CA ILE A 196 2.31 9.89 -6.79
C ILE A 196 1.75 9.13 -7.99
N ARG A 197 2.62 8.46 -8.72
CA ARG A 197 2.26 7.48 -9.73
C ARG A 197 2.49 6.09 -9.17
N GLU A 198 1.53 5.19 -9.34
CA GLU A 198 1.76 3.75 -9.27
C GLU A 198 1.33 3.09 -10.57
N HIS A 199 2.30 2.62 -11.35
CA HIS A 199 2.11 1.88 -12.60
C HIS A 199 2.68 0.48 -12.42
N ARG A 200 1.81 -0.52 -12.27
CA ARG A 200 2.19 -1.88 -11.85
C ARG A 200 1.35 -2.95 -12.55
N PHE A 201 1.71 -4.20 -12.26
CA PHE A 201 0.90 -5.38 -12.59
C PHE A 201 -0.37 -5.48 -11.73
N PRO A 202 -1.34 -6.34 -12.10
CA PRO A 202 -2.60 -6.48 -11.37
C PRO A 202 -2.43 -6.97 -9.92
N PHE A 203 -3.53 -7.05 -9.17
CA PHE A 203 -3.49 -7.69 -7.87
C PHE A 203 -3.09 -9.17 -7.98
N LEU A 204 -2.24 -9.61 -7.05
CA LEU A 204 -1.86 -11.02 -6.94
C LEU A 204 -3.09 -11.88 -6.64
N VAL A 205 -3.05 -13.13 -7.11
CA VAL A 205 -4.03 -14.17 -6.73
C VAL A 205 -3.98 -14.38 -5.22
N LYS A 206 -5.16 -14.35 -4.59
CA LYS A 206 -5.34 -14.60 -3.15
C LYS A 206 -6.14 -15.89 -2.95
N VAL A 207 -6.18 -16.40 -1.72
CA VAL A 207 -7.05 -17.53 -1.37
C VAL A 207 -8.49 -17.18 -1.78
N ASN A 208 -9.10 -18.03 -2.61
CA ASN A 208 -10.45 -17.84 -3.17
C ASN A 208 -10.68 -16.49 -3.87
N ASN A 209 -9.62 -15.76 -4.23
CA ASN A 209 -9.71 -14.44 -4.89
C ASN A 209 -10.67 -13.46 -4.20
N TRP A 210 -10.76 -13.50 -2.86
CA TRP A 210 -11.69 -12.65 -2.09
C TRP A 210 -11.53 -11.16 -2.41
N ASN A 211 -10.32 -10.73 -2.77
CA ASN A 211 -9.98 -9.33 -3.05
C ASN A 211 -10.49 -8.80 -4.40
N ARG A 212 -11.16 -9.63 -5.20
CA ARG A 212 -11.78 -9.23 -6.47
C ARG A 212 -13.05 -8.40 -6.29
N PHE A 213 -13.60 -8.36 -5.08
CA PHE A 213 -14.90 -7.76 -4.81
C PHE A 213 -14.80 -6.60 -3.82
N ASN A 214 -15.37 -5.46 -4.16
CA ASN A 214 -15.38 -4.25 -3.33
C ASN A 214 -15.98 -4.52 -1.94
N CYS A 215 -17.00 -5.38 -1.84
CA CYS A 215 -17.61 -5.75 -0.55
C CYS A 215 -16.62 -6.43 0.41
N ASN A 216 -15.59 -7.10 -0.11
CA ASN A 216 -14.59 -7.80 0.68
C ASN A 216 -13.33 -6.96 0.92
N SER A 217 -12.94 -6.12 -0.05
CA SER A 217 -11.69 -5.36 -0.03
C SER A 217 -11.84 -3.91 0.44
N GLY A 218 -13.04 -3.34 0.35
CA GLY A 218 -13.29 -1.90 0.36
C GLY A 218 -13.10 -1.24 -1.02
N GLY A 219 -12.63 -2.00 -2.02
CA GLY A 219 -12.28 -1.54 -3.36
C GLY A 219 -10.84 -1.06 -3.50
N THR A 220 -10.39 -0.88 -4.75
CA THR A 220 -8.97 -0.63 -5.07
C THR A 220 -8.40 0.61 -4.38
N LEU A 221 -9.14 1.72 -4.33
CA LEU A 221 -8.63 2.94 -3.71
C LEU A 221 -8.49 2.79 -2.19
N VAL A 222 -9.34 1.97 -1.57
CA VAL A 222 -9.26 1.66 -0.13
C VAL A 222 -8.16 0.63 0.15
N GLU A 223 -8.19 -0.52 -0.52
CA GLU A 223 -7.25 -1.61 -0.26
C GLU A 223 -5.82 -1.24 -0.64
N LYS A 224 -5.61 -0.66 -1.82
CA LYS A 224 -4.26 -0.44 -2.36
C LYS A 224 -3.77 0.97 -2.12
N CYS A 225 -4.60 1.96 -2.46
CA CYS A 225 -4.16 3.34 -2.51
C CYS A 225 -4.11 4.03 -1.14
N CYS A 226 -4.58 3.37 -0.07
CA CYS A 226 -4.40 3.85 1.30
C CYS A 226 -2.92 4.15 1.62
N HIS A 227 -1.96 3.38 1.10
CA HIS A 227 -0.53 3.72 1.22
C HIS A 227 -0.18 5.08 0.62
N PHE A 228 -0.76 5.44 -0.53
CA PHE A 228 -0.44 6.69 -1.20
C PHE A 228 -1.13 7.87 -0.54
N PHE A 229 -2.36 7.69 -0.10
CA PHE A 229 -3.10 8.70 0.63
C PHE A 229 -2.44 9.02 1.98
N ASP A 230 -1.93 7.99 2.65
CA ASP A 230 -1.07 8.13 3.82
C ASP A 230 0.18 8.97 3.52
N LEU A 231 0.95 8.58 2.49
CA LEU A 231 2.15 9.30 2.09
C LEU A 231 1.86 10.75 1.70
N MET A 232 0.76 11.01 0.98
CA MET A 232 0.34 12.37 0.64
C MET A 232 0.09 13.21 1.88
N ARG A 233 -0.64 12.68 2.88
CA ARG A 233 -0.84 13.36 4.17
C ARG A 233 0.48 13.64 4.87
N LEU A 234 1.39 12.67 4.90
CA LEU A 234 2.69 12.81 5.55
C LEU A 234 3.58 13.87 4.86
N PHE A 235 3.62 13.89 3.53
CA PHE A 235 4.37 14.89 2.77
C PHE A 235 3.74 16.27 2.83
N ALA A 236 2.40 16.36 2.76
CA ALA A 236 1.67 17.61 2.88
C ALA A 236 1.69 18.17 4.31
N ALA A 237 1.93 17.31 5.31
CA ALA A 237 1.83 17.61 6.74
C ALA A 237 0.48 18.28 7.08
N ALA A 238 -0.60 17.72 6.53
CA ALA A 238 -1.93 18.33 6.52
C ALA A 238 -3.05 17.29 6.41
N ASN A 239 -4.27 17.67 6.78
CA ASN A 239 -5.42 16.78 6.68
C ASN A 239 -6.20 16.99 5.38
N PRO A 240 -6.74 15.91 4.79
CA PRO A 240 -7.52 16.00 3.56
C PRO A 240 -8.86 16.71 3.82
N VAL A 241 -9.31 17.51 2.86
CA VAL A 241 -10.58 18.26 2.91
C VAL A 241 -11.60 17.66 1.95
N ARG A 242 -11.20 17.42 0.69
CA ARG A 242 -12.06 16.84 -0.34
C ARG A 242 -11.26 16.15 -1.44
N VAL A 243 -11.94 15.23 -2.12
CA VAL A 243 -11.38 14.35 -3.14
C VAL A 243 -12.21 14.45 -4.42
N MET A 244 -11.53 14.51 -5.57
CA MET A 244 -12.14 14.31 -6.89
C MET A 244 -11.42 13.15 -7.59
N ALA A 245 -12.15 12.23 -8.20
CA ALA A 245 -11.55 11.09 -8.88
C ALA A 245 -12.30 10.69 -10.15
N SER A 246 -11.56 10.04 -11.05
CA SER A 246 -12.07 9.33 -12.23
C SER A 246 -11.33 8.00 -12.33
N GLY A 247 -12.04 6.90 -12.57
CA GLY A 247 -11.47 5.55 -12.63
C GLY A 247 -12.46 4.53 -13.15
N ALA A 248 -11.96 3.37 -13.58
CA ALA A 248 -12.75 2.36 -14.27
C ALA A 248 -12.14 0.95 -14.16
N ILE A 249 -12.88 -0.05 -14.68
CA ILE A 249 -12.42 -1.42 -14.90
C ILE A 249 -12.18 -1.59 -16.41
N ASP A 250 -10.95 -1.36 -16.87
CA ASP A 250 -10.69 -1.29 -18.31
C ASP A 250 -10.09 -2.57 -18.89
N VAL A 251 -9.19 -3.24 -18.14
CA VAL A 251 -8.34 -4.34 -18.63
C VAL A 251 -8.46 -5.60 -17.77
N ASN A 252 -8.32 -5.47 -16.46
CA ASN A 252 -8.11 -6.60 -15.56
C ASN A 252 -9.43 -7.25 -15.13
N HIS A 253 -9.39 -8.58 -14.96
CA HIS A 253 -10.42 -9.39 -14.30
C HIS A 253 -11.83 -9.39 -14.95
N LYS A 254 -11.99 -8.77 -16.12
CA LYS A 254 -13.30 -8.62 -16.80
C LYS A 254 -13.92 -9.93 -17.29
N ASP A 255 -13.06 -10.91 -17.60
CA ASP A 255 -13.48 -12.24 -18.07
C ASP A 255 -13.55 -13.26 -16.92
N GLU A 256 -13.30 -12.85 -15.68
CA GLU A 256 -13.39 -13.72 -14.51
C GLU A 256 -14.84 -13.81 -14.01
N ILE A 257 -15.25 -15.00 -13.56
CA ILE A 257 -16.57 -15.25 -12.96
C ILE A 257 -16.39 -16.07 -11.69
N TYR A 258 -16.93 -15.59 -10.58
CA TYR A 258 -16.99 -16.28 -9.29
C TYR A 258 -18.43 -16.29 -8.80
N ASP A 259 -19.01 -17.47 -8.63
CA ASP A 259 -20.40 -17.65 -8.18
C ASP A 259 -21.41 -16.79 -8.97
N GLY A 260 -21.21 -16.71 -10.29
CA GLY A 260 -22.04 -15.93 -11.22
C GLY A 260 -21.80 -14.42 -11.21
N LYS A 261 -20.88 -13.92 -10.38
CA LYS A 261 -20.52 -12.50 -10.28
C LYS A 261 -19.18 -12.23 -10.96
N VAL A 262 -19.09 -11.11 -11.68
CA VAL A 262 -17.85 -10.59 -12.26
C VAL A 262 -17.18 -9.66 -11.25
N PRO A 263 -15.84 -9.68 -11.10
CA PRO A 263 -15.11 -8.73 -10.26
C PRO A 263 -15.48 -7.26 -10.52
N ASP A 264 -15.62 -6.47 -9.46
CA ASP A 264 -16.09 -5.08 -9.50
C ASP A 264 -15.05 -4.05 -9.02
N ILE A 265 -13.80 -4.49 -8.79
CA ILE A 265 -12.69 -3.61 -8.42
C ILE A 265 -12.13 -2.85 -9.64
N ILE A 266 -11.95 -1.54 -9.51
CA ILE A 266 -11.31 -0.71 -10.56
C ILE A 266 -9.83 -1.05 -10.73
N ASP A 267 -9.30 -0.91 -11.94
CA ASP A 267 -7.91 -1.22 -12.26
C ASP A 267 -7.06 0.00 -12.62
N ASN A 268 -7.70 1.16 -12.76
CA ASN A 268 -7.02 2.44 -12.94
C ASN A 268 -7.84 3.60 -12.36
N ALA A 269 -7.15 4.66 -11.95
CA ALA A 269 -7.77 5.89 -11.48
C ALA A 269 -6.81 7.08 -11.50
N TYR A 270 -7.37 8.28 -11.72
CA TYR A 270 -6.77 9.54 -11.33
C TYR A 270 -7.52 10.11 -10.13
N VAL A 271 -6.80 10.51 -9.09
CA VAL A 271 -7.38 11.09 -7.86
C VAL A 271 -6.68 12.40 -7.53
N ILE A 272 -7.45 13.44 -7.20
CA ILE A 272 -6.96 14.72 -6.67
C ILE A 272 -7.46 14.85 -5.23
N VAL A 273 -6.55 15.17 -4.32
CA VAL A 273 -6.84 15.43 -2.90
C VAL A 273 -6.46 16.86 -2.57
N GLU A 274 -7.37 17.63 -1.98
CA GLU A 274 -7.07 18.96 -1.44
C GLU A 274 -6.89 18.89 0.07
N PHE A 275 -5.85 19.55 0.59
CA PHE A 275 -5.50 19.56 2.01
C PHE A 275 -5.83 20.90 2.69
N ASP A 276 -6.02 20.88 4.00
CA ASP A 276 -6.41 22.05 4.81
C ASP A 276 -5.39 23.20 4.80
N ASN A 277 -4.12 22.90 4.54
CA ASN A 277 -3.06 23.90 4.35
C ASN A 277 -2.97 24.47 2.92
N GLY A 278 -3.89 24.09 2.03
CA GLY A 278 -3.96 24.52 0.64
C GLY A 278 -3.02 23.79 -0.33
N SER A 279 -2.24 22.81 0.14
CA SER A 279 -1.49 21.91 -0.74
C SER A 279 -2.41 20.92 -1.45
N ARG A 280 -1.91 20.28 -2.52
CA ARG A 280 -2.68 19.31 -3.32
C ARG A 280 -1.92 18.02 -3.56
N GLY A 281 -2.61 16.90 -3.42
CA GLY A 281 -2.17 15.56 -3.79
C GLY A 281 -2.76 15.13 -5.13
N MET A 282 -2.01 14.36 -5.91
CA MET A 282 -2.51 13.67 -7.10
C MET A 282 -2.03 12.23 -7.12
N LEU A 283 -2.93 11.28 -7.35
CA LEU A 283 -2.63 9.87 -7.62
C LEU A 283 -2.87 9.58 -9.11
N ASP A 284 -1.89 8.95 -9.75
CA ASP A 284 -1.95 8.34 -11.08
C ASP A 284 -1.78 6.82 -10.90
N LEU A 285 -2.90 6.10 -10.84
CA LEU A 285 -2.94 4.65 -10.61
C LEU A 285 -3.22 3.92 -11.92
N CYS A 286 -2.37 2.94 -12.25
CA CYS A 286 -2.60 1.96 -13.29
C CYS A 286 -2.10 0.58 -12.87
N MET A 287 -2.99 -0.41 -12.87
CA MET A 287 -2.66 -1.80 -12.51
C MET A 287 -2.54 -2.75 -13.71
N PHE A 288 -2.39 -2.22 -14.92
CA PHE A 288 -2.10 -2.95 -16.16
C PHE A 288 -0.86 -2.36 -16.86
N ALA A 289 0.14 -1.98 -16.08
CA ALA A 289 1.35 -1.30 -16.53
C ALA A 289 2.62 -2.09 -16.15
N GLU A 290 2.66 -3.38 -16.48
CA GLU A 290 3.79 -4.29 -16.22
C GLU A 290 5.10 -3.86 -16.89
N GLY A 291 5.01 -3.05 -17.95
CA GLY A 291 6.16 -2.50 -18.68
C GLY A 291 6.87 -1.34 -17.99
N SER A 292 6.60 -1.09 -16.71
CA SER A 292 7.11 0.08 -15.97
C SER A 292 8.49 -0.18 -15.38
N ARG A 293 9.43 0.74 -15.62
CA ARG A 293 10.79 0.67 -15.05
C ARG A 293 10.79 1.00 -13.56
N ASN A 294 9.98 1.98 -13.17
CA ASN A 294 9.63 2.27 -11.78
C ASN A 294 8.15 2.00 -11.61
N GLU A 295 7.80 1.15 -10.64
CA GLU A 295 6.40 0.92 -10.28
C GLU A 295 5.83 2.12 -9.55
N GLN A 296 6.63 2.77 -8.68
CA GLN A 296 6.22 3.99 -8.00
C GLN A 296 7.16 5.16 -8.30
N GLU A 297 6.56 6.29 -8.66
CA GLU A 297 7.25 7.58 -8.83
C GLU A 297 6.55 8.61 -7.94
N ILE A 298 7.28 9.18 -6.97
CA ILE A 298 6.77 10.20 -6.06
C ILE A 298 7.48 11.51 -6.37
N SER A 299 6.73 12.59 -6.45
CA SER A 299 7.24 13.95 -6.61
C SER A 299 6.61 14.87 -5.57
N VAL A 300 7.42 15.46 -4.69
CA VAL A 300 7.03 16.47 -3.72
C VAL A 300 7.64 17.80 -4.12
N VAL A 301 6.80 18.81 -4.36
CA VAL A 301 7.21 20.15 -4.77
C VAL A 301 6.82 21.13 -3.67
N GLY A 302 7.84 21.76 -3.08
CA GLY A 302 7.65 22.92 -2.23
C GLY A 302 8.02 24.22 -2.94
N ASP A 303 7.89 25.34 -2.24
CA ASP A 303 8.10 26.68 -2.80
C ASP A 303 9.57 27.01 -3.13
N ILE A 304 10.53 26.33 -2.48
CA ILE A 304 11.97 26.52 -2.73
C ILE A 304 12.67 25.31 -3.35
N GLY A 305 12.01 24.14 -3.46
CA GLY A 305 12.65 22.93 -3.98
C GLY A 305 11.70 21.79 -4.34
N LYS A 306 12.27 20.76 -4.95
CA LYS A 306 11.60 19.53 -5.35
C LYS A 306 12.38 18.31 -4.88
N GLY A 307 11.67 17.32 -4.36
CA GLY A 307 12.17 15.98 -4.05
C GLY A 307 11.39 14.93 -4.82
N GLU A 308 12.08 13.89 -5.30
CA GLU A 308 11.46 12.77 -5.99
C GLU A 308 12.01 11.45 -5.48
N ALA A 309 11.18 10.41 -5.44
CA ALA A 309 11.59 9.05 -5.10
C ALA A 309 11.11 8.08 -6.18
N PHE A 310 11.96 7.11 -6.54
CA PHE A 310 11.70 6.14 -7.59
C PHE A 310 11.90 4.72 -7.05
N VAL A 311 10.90 3.87 -7.24
CA VAL A 311 10.88 2.46 -6.79
C VAL A 311 10.60 1.59 -8.01
N PRO A 312 11.40 0.54 -8.30
CA PRO A 312 12.42 -0.08 -7.45
C PRO A 312 13.85 0.44 -7.68
N GLU A 313 14.08 1.47 -8.52
CA GLU A 313 15.44 2.00 -8.74
C GLU A 313 16.12 2.49 -7.45
N SER A 314 15.35 2.71 -6.38
CA SER A 314 15.83 3.06 -5.04
C SER A 314 16.65 4.34 -5.02
N ILE A 315 16.27 5.31 -5.87
CA ILE A 315 16.93 6.60 -5.95
C ILE A 315 16.00 7.71 -5.47
N VAL A 316 16.61 8.76 -4.91
CA VAL A 316 15.97 10.02 -4.57
C VAL A 316 16.64 11.14 -5.34
N ARG A 317 15.86 12.01 -5.99
CA ARG A 317 16.36 13.25 -6.61
C ARG A 317 15.93 14.43 -5.77
N VAL A 318 16.85 15.35 -5.52
CA VAL A 318 16.56 16.58 -4.75
C VAL A 318 17.18 17.77 -5.45
N GLY A 319 16.42 18.84 -5.62
CA GLY A 319 16.91 20.08 -6.23
C GLY A 319 16.23 21.31 -5.66
N LYS A 320 16.99 22.38 -5.45
CA LYS A 320 16.44 23.71 -5.10
C LYS A 320 16.10 24.49 -6.36
N ARG A 321 15.06 25.32 -6.30
CA ARG A 321 14.63 26.18 -7.39
C ARG A 321 15.75 27.09 -7.89
N THR A 322 16.55 27.64 -6.98
CA THR A 322 17.70 28.50 -7.28
C THR A 322 18.86 27.75 -7.95
N GLY A 323 18.96 26.44 -7.77
CA GLY A 323 20.01 25.60 -8.37
C GLY A 323 19.69 25.15 -9.80
N GLY A 324 18.45 25.31 -10.26
CA GLY A 324 18.01 24.84 -11.57
C GLY A 324 18.18 23.33 -11.76
N ARG A 325 18.18 22.88 -13.02
CA ARG A 325 18.32 21.46 -13.38
C ARG A 325 19.69 20.91 -12.99
N ASP A 326 20.74 21.69 -13.18
CA ASP A 326 22.12 21.25 -12.96
C ASP A 326 22.44 21.13 -11.46
N GLY A 327 21.65 21.76 -10.59
CA GLY A 327 21.72 21.63 -9.13
C GLY A 327 20.97 20.41 -8.57
N VAL A 328 20.35 19.58 -9.41
CA VAL A 328 19.66 18.37 -8.93
C VAL A 328 20.67 17.29 -8.58
N VAL A 329 20.63 16.82 -7.34
CA VAL A 329 21.42 15.68 -6.87
C VAL A 329 20.59 14.41 -6.94
N THR A 330 21.21 13.30 -7.34
CA THR A 330 20.62 11.96 -7.27
C THR A 330 21.35 11.16 -6.19
N ILE A 331 20.58 10.59 -5.27
CA ILE A 331 21.07 9.87 -4.10
C ILE A 331 20.54 8.44 -4.20
N MET A 332 21.43 7.45 -4.10
CA MET A 332 21.00 6.07 -3.88
C MET A 332 20.49 5.95 -2.43
N ALA A 333 19.29 5.42 -2.26
CA ALA A 333 18.68 5.21 -0.96
C ALA A 333 18.77 3.73 -0.60
N GLU A 334 19.42 3.44 0.51
CA GLU A 334 19.63 2.09 1.02
C GLU A 334 19.42 2.10 2.53
N ASP A 335 19.02 0.94 3.08
CA ASP A 335 18.96 0.73 4.52
C ASP A 335 19.59 -0.62 4.84
N GLU A 336 20.77 -0.60 5.47
CA GLU A 336 21.56 -1.80 5.79
C GLU A 336 20.85 -2.76 6.75
N ARG A 337 19.80 -2.29 7.45
CA ARG A 337 19.00 -3.14 8.33
C ARG A 337 18.12 -4.10 7.52
N ILE A 338 17.83 -3.81 6.25
CA ILE A 338 17.01 -4.67 5.39
C ILE A 338 17.74 -5.98 5.12
N LYS A 339 17.21 -7.07 5.70
CA LYS A 339 17.74 -8.43 5.51
C LYS A 339 17.08 -9.20 4.37
N TYR A 340 15.89 -8.78 3.97
CA TYR A 340 15.07 -9.40 2.94
C TYR A 340 14.29 -8.33 2.20
N GLN A 341 14.43 -8.26 0.88
CA GLN A 341 13.81 -7.22 0.06
C GLN A 341 12.29 -7.43 -0.07
N GLY A 342 11.80 -8.67 -0.21
CA GLY A 342 10.37 -8.92 -0.43
C GLY A 342 9.80 -8.16 -1.64
N LEU A 343 8.48 -8.00 -1.67
CA LEU A 343 7.78 -7.24 -2.72
C LEU A 343 7.69 -5.74 -2.44
N HIS A 344 8.15 -5.31 -1.25
CA HIS A 344 8.08 -3.93 -0.80
C HIS A 344 9.47 -3.37 -0.42
N HIS A 345 10.52 -3.90 -1.03
CA HIS A 345 11.90 -3.39 -0.92
C HIS A 345 12.40 -3.25 0.52
N GLY A 346 12.04 -4.21 1.37
CA GLY A 346 12.48 -4.34 2.76
C GLY A 346 11.62 -3.62 3.79
N SER A 347 10.59 -2.89 3.35
CA SER A 347 9.74 -2.07 4.24
C SER A 347 9.11 -2.88 5.37
N SER A 348 8.54 -4.06 5.08
CA SER A 348 7.82 -4.85 6.10
C SER A 348 8.73 -5.24 7.27
N TYR A 349 10.02 -5.52 6.99
CA TYR A 349 10.98 -5.80 8.05
C TYR A 349 11.24 -4.57 8.93
N LEU A 350 11.40 -3.40 8.31
CA LEU A 350 11.65 -2.14 9.02
C LEU A 350 10.42 -1.69 9.83
N GLU A 351 9.22 -1.89 9.29
CA GLU A 351 7.96 -1.65 9.98
C GLU A 351 7.84 -2.50 11.25
N HIS A 352 8.15 -3.79 11.15
CA HIS A 352 8.15 -4.69 12.32
C HIS A 352 9.20 -4.25 13.38
N LEU A 353 10.38 -3.78 12.95
CA LEU A 353 11.38 -3.25 13.87
C LEU A 353 10.90 -1.97 14.55
N ASN A 354 10.19 -1.09 13.83
CA ASN A 354 9.60 0.11 14.38
C ASN A 354 8.53 -0.23 15.44
N PHE A 355 7.60 -1.11 15.11
CA PHE A 355 6.56 -1.59 16.03
C PHE A 355 7.17 -2.22 17.29
N LEU A 356 8.14 -3.12 17.13
CA LEU A 356 8.86 -3.73 18.25
C LEU A 356 9.57 -2.70 19.12
N SER A 357 10.15 -1.67 18.52
CA SER A 357 10.82 -0.59 19.24
C SER A 357 9.81 0.23 20.05
N ALA A 358 8.66 0.56 19.48
CA ALA A 358 7.60 1.29 20.17
C ALA A 358 7.05 0.52 21.38
N ILE A 359 6.86 -0.80 21.26
CA ILE A 359 6.48 -1.68 22.38
C ILE A 359 7.56 -1.65 23.47
N ARG A 360 8.83 -1.82 23.11
CA ARG A 360 9.94 -1.84 24.07
C ARG A 360 10.14 -0.51 24.80
N LEU A 361 9.79 0.59 24.16
CA LEU A 361 9.77 1.93 24.74
C LEU A 361 8.48 2.22 25.52
N GLN A 362 7.64 1.20 25.75
CA GLN A 362 6.39 1.31 26.51
C GLN A 362 5.48 2.43 25.97
N GLY A 363 5.45 2.61 24.65
CA GLY A 363 4.61 3.62 24.00
C GLY A 363 5.06 5.07 24.18
N ALA A 364 6.29 5.34 24.67
CA ALA A 364 6.78 6.70 24.90
C ALA A 364 6.70 7.62 23.65
N SER A 365 6.78 7.06 22.45
CA SER A 365 6.62 7.78 21.17
C SER A 365 5.31 7.49 20.44
N GLY A 366 4.42 6.65 20.99
CA GLY A 366 3.31 6.06 20.25
C GLY A 366 3.74 5.19 19.06
N PRO A 367 2.78 4.64 18.30
CA PRO A 367 3.06 3.97 17.02
C PRO A 367 3.52 5.01 15.98
N SER A 368 4.41 4.61 15.07
CA SER A 368 4.83 5.52 13.98
C SER A 368 3.78 5.68 12.87
N VAL A 369 2.79 4.79 12.85
CA VAL A 369 1.59 4.86 12.01
C VAL A 369 0.41 4.52 12.90
N ASP A 370 -0.34 5.54 13.32
CA ASP A 370 -1.45 5.37 14.24
C ASP A 370 -2.76 5.01 13.52
N LEU A 371 -3.81 4.81 14.30
CA LEU A 371 -5.14 4.50 13.76
C LEU A 371 -5.79 5.69 13.05
N THR A 372 -5.39 6.94 13.34
CA THR A 372 -5.85 8.12 12.62
C THR A 372 -5.27 8.16 11.21
N ASP A 373 -4.00 7.79 11.05
CA ASP A 373 -3.35 7.60 9.75
C ASP A 373 -4.08 6.53 8.93
N GLY A 374 -4.40 5.39 9.54
CA GLY A 374 -5.20 4.33 8.92
C GLY A 374 -6.60 4.81 8.50
N LEU A 375 -7.34 5.43 9.42
CA LEU A 375 -8.70 5.95 9.19
C LEU A 375 -8.72 6.96 8.04
N LEU A 376 -7.85 7.97 8.06
CA LEU A 376 -7.87 9.02 7.04
C LEU A 376 -7.42 8.51 5.67
N SER A 377 -6.54 7.50 5.63
CA SER A 377 -6.16 6.85 4.38
C SER A 377 -7.31 6.07 3.76
N VAL A 378 -8.10 5.37 4.58
CA VAL A 378 -9.35 4.72 4.15
C VAL A 378 -10.38 5.75 3.71
N ALA A 379 -10.57 6.83 4.48
CA ALA A 379 -11.54 7.88 4.16
C ALA A 379 -11.26 8.55 2.82
N ILE A 380 -9.99 8.85 2.49
CA ILE A 380 -9.62 9.37 1.15
C ILE A 380 -9.97 8.35 0.05
N GLY A 381 -9.71 7.06 0.27
CA GLY A 381 -10.04 6.00 -0.69
C GLY A 381 -11.54 5.87 -0.93
N VAL A 382 -12.35 5.88 0.14
CA VAL A 382 -13.82 5.86 0.07
C VAL A 382 -14.34 7.11 -0.64
N ALA A 383 -13.82 8.30 -0.30
CA ALA A 383 -14.19 9.55 -0.97
C ALA A 383 -13.83 9.53 -2.46
N GLY A 384 -12.70 8.92 -2.83
CA GLY A 384 -12.32 8.71 -4.24
C GLY A 384 -13.30 7.81 -4.98
N GLN A 385 -13.70 6.68 -4.41
CA GLN A 385 -14.68 5.78 -5.04
C GLN A 385 -16.05 6.45 -5.17
N LEU A 386 -16.51 7.15 -4.13
CA LEU A 386 -17.77 7.89 -4.18
C LEU A 386 -17.71 9.04 -5.20
N SER A 387 -16.56 9.69 -5.35
CA SER A 387 -16.35 10.73 -6.35
C SER A 387 -16.45 10.19 -7.78
N ILE A 388 -15.87 9.01 -8.06
CA ILE A 388 -16.01 8.32 -9.36
C ILE A 388 -17.48 8.05 -9.64
N GLU A 389 -18.22 7.53 -8.65
CA GLU A 389 -19.65 7.21 -8.81
C GLU A 389 -20.51 8.46 -9.04
N LYS A 390 -20.27 9.55 -8.29
CA LYS A 390 -21.12 10.75 -8.32
C LYS A 390 -20.66 11.83 -9.31
N GLY A 391 -19.46 11.71 -9.87
CA GLY A 391 -18.89 12.68 -10.81
C GLY A 391 -18.62 14.07 -10.22
N ARG A 392 -18.36 14.16 -8.90
CA ARG A 392 -18.13 15.43 -8.19
C ARG A 392 -17.08 15.29 -7.10
N PHE A 393 -16.62 16.42 -6.57
CA PHE A 393 -15.88 16.43 -5.32
C PHE A 393 -16.72 15.85 -4.17
N VAL A 394 -16.08 15.02 -3.34
CA VAL A 394 -16.62 14.44 -2.11
C VAL A 394 -15.78 14.98 -0.95
N THR A 395 -16.41 15.50 0.08
CA THR A 395 -15.68 16.00 1.26
C THR A 395 -15.29 14.86 2.18
N ILE A 396 -14.20 15.01 2.92
CA ILE A 396 -13.81 14.02 3.93
C ILE A 396 -14.83 13.98 5.08
N GLU A 397 -15.43 15.11 5.39
CA GLU A 397 -16.55 15.19 6.34
C GLU A 397 -17.75 14.35 5.89
N GLU A 398 -18.10 14.34 4.60
CA GLU A 398 -19.22 13.55 4.04
C GLU A 398 -19.03 12.05 4.32
N VAL A 399 -17.83 11.53 4.14
CA VAL A 399 -17.54 10.09 4.36
C VAL A 399 -17.26 9.73 5.81
N LEU A 400 -16.89 10.71 6.66
CA LEU A 400 -16.74 10.51 8.10
C LEU A 400 -18.06 10.61 8.86
N ALA A 401 -19.06 11.31 8.31
CA ALA A 401 -20.36 11.51 8.93
C ALA A 401 -21.39 10.41 8.57
N GLY A 402 -21.23 9.75 7.42
CA GLY A 402 -21.99 8.56 7.06
C GLY A 402 -21.51 7.35 7.82
#